data_AF-K6TM88-F1
#
_entry.id   AF-K6TM88-F1
#
_cell.length_a   1.000
_cell.length_b   1.000
_cell.length_c   1.000
_cell.angle_alpha   90.00
_cell.angle_beta   90.00
_cell.angle_gamma   90.00
#
_symmetry.space_group_name_H-M   'P 1'
#
loop_
_entity.id
_entity.type
_entity.pdbx_description
1 polymer ?
#
loop_
_entity_poly.entity_id
_entity_poly.type
_entity_poly.pdbx_seq_one_letter_code
_entity_poly.pdbx_strand_id
1 'polypeptide(L)'
;MAAEEEKQLEKTVDELNQQRIDLENEINNLNLLKIEKLESINGELESKIEWMDKERIKATKERDNLLRKVRHSKEKSWKSALKMIGILGVLDLVVIPAIINLLAIPLQWIFVSLGLVTFLGVMLIVNYMSGTSPFNTGEIRKAITVSLITVYLAFVPLMAFGLVIFPGGNSAQTIVTNFTWLIGAVIVLYFATRPLEEYIKTIGEKK
;
A
#
# COMPACT_ATOMS: atom_id res chain seq x y z
N MET A 1 -51.24 -37.10 -69.03
CA MET A 1 -49.88 -36.59 -69.28
C MET A 1 -49.71 -35.19 -68.71
N ALA A 2 -50.38 -34.14 -69.19
CA ALA A 2 -50.20 -32.77 -68.65
C ALA A 2 -50.50 -32.57 -67.14
N ALA A 3 -51.59 -33.16 -66.62
CA ALA A 3 -51.98 -33.02 -65.20
C ALA A 3 -51.05 -33.76 -64.21
N GLU A 4 -50.24 -34.68 -64.71
CA GLU A 4 -49.32 -35.50 -63.90
C GLU A 4 -47.95 -34.83 -63.82
N GLU A 5 -47.55 -34.13 -64.89
CA GLU A 5 -46.37 -33.27 -64.95
C GLU A 5 -46.52 -32.04 -64.05
N GLU A 6 -47.68 -31.36 -64.04
CA GLU A 6 -47.95 -30.23 -63.13
C GLU A 6 -47.80 -30.64 -61.66
N LYS A 7 -48.31 -31.82 -61.29
CA LYS A 7 -48.28 -32.30 -59.90
C LYS A 7 -46.88 -32.71 -59.44
N GLN A 8 -46.05 -33.18 -60.35
CA GLN A 8 -44.63 -33.43 -60.08
C GLN A 8 -43.87 -32.11 -59.94
N LEU A 9 -44.15 -31.14 -60.82
CA LEU A 9 -43.55 -29.82 -60.78
C LEU A 9 -43.86 -29.09 -59.46
N GLU A 10 -45.11 -29.16 -59.01
CA GLU A 10 -45.58 -28.55 -57.75
C GLU A 10 -44.85 -29.15 -56.54
N LYS A 11 -44.69 -30.48 -56.50
CA LYS A 11 -43.87 -31.15 -55.48
C LYS A 11 -42.40 -30.71 -55.49
N THR A 12 -41.80 -30.59 -56.67
CA THR A 12 -40.40 -30.17 -56.78
C THR A 12 -40.21 -28.72 -56.34
N VAL A 13 -41.18 -27.85 -56.65
CA VAL A 13 -41.19 -26.45 -56.19
C VAL A 13 -41.34 -26.37 -54.67
N ASP A 14 -42.20 -27.19 -54.07
CA ASP A 14 -42.37 -27.27 -52.61
C ASP A 14 -41.12 -27.81 -51.90
N GLU A 15 -40.49 -28.86 -52.45
CA GLU A 15 -39.22 -29.39 -51.94
C GLU A 15 -38.09 -28.36 -52.00
N LEU A 16 -37.97 -27.63 -53.12
CA LEU A 16 -36.99 -26.55 -53.28
C LEU A 16 -37.27 -25.39 -52.31
N ASN A 17 -38.53 -25.04 -52.10
CA ASN A 17 -38.90 -24.01 -51.13
C ASN A 17 -38.54 -24.44 -49.70
N GLN A 18 -38.73 -25.71 -49.35
CA GLN A 18 -38.31 -26.19 -48.04
C GLN A 18 -36.80 -26.24 -47.87
N GLN A 19 -36.06 -26.72 -48.88
CA GLN A 19 -34.60 -26.67 -48.85
C GLN A 19 -34.08 -25.24 -48.70
N ARG A 20 -34.72 -24.27 -49.35
CA ARG A 20 -34.37 -22.85 -49.19
C ARG A 20 -34.57 -22.40 -47.74
N ILE A 21 -35.71 -22.72 -47.13
CA ILE A 21 -36.02 -22.34 -45.74
C ILE A 21 -35.04 -22.99 -44.76
N ASP A 22 -34.72 -24.27 -44.96
CA ASP A 22 -33.77 -25.00 -44.12
C ASP A 22 -32.37 -24.41 -44.22
N LEU A 23 -31.90 -24.10 -45.43
CA LEU A 23 -30.61 -23.44 -45.65
C LEU A 23 -30.58 -22.03 -45.04
N GLU A 24 -31.66 -21.27 -45.13
CA GLU A 24 -31.76 -19.93 -44.56
C GLU A 24 -31.70 -19.98 -43.02
N ASN A 25 -32.33 -20.98 -42.41
CA ASN A 25 -32.24 -21.26 -40.98
C ASN A 25 -30.83 -21.69 -40.56
N GLU A 26 -30.18 -22.56 -41.33
CA GLU A 26 -28.82 -23.01 -41.06
C GLU A 26 -27.80 -21.86 -41.14
N ILE A 27 -27.92 -21.00 -42.16
CA ILE A 27 -27.10 -19.79 -42.32
C ILE A 27 -27.28 -18.86 -41.12
N ASN A 28 -28.53 -18.63 -40.69
CA ASN A 28 -28.80 -17.79 -39.52
C ASN A 28 -28.21 -18.37 -38.24
N ASN A 29 -28.33 -19.68 -38.03
CA ASN A 29 -27.73 -20.35 -36.87
C ASN A 29 -26.20 -20.26 -36.87
N LEU A 30 -25.56 -20.49 -38.03
CA LEU A 30 -24.12 -20.33 -38.20
C LEU A 30 -23.65 -18.89 -37.92
N ASN A 31 -24.41 -17.90 -38.36
CA ASN A 31 -24.11 -16.49 -38.08
C ASN A 31 -24.20 -16.17 -36.59
N LEU A 32 -25.23 -16.67 -35.89
CA LEU A 32 -25.37 -16.51 -34.43
C LEU A 32 -24.20 -17.15 -33.68
N LEU A 33 -23.85 -18.40 -34.00
CA LEU A 33 -22.72 -19.10 -33.40
C LEU A 33 -21.38 -18.38 -33.66
N LYS A 34 -21.23 -17.78 -34.83
CA LYS A 34 -20.03 -17.01 -35.17
C LYS A 34 -19.96 -15.72 -34.36
N ILE A 35 -21.07 -15.02 -34.17
CA ILE A 35 -21.14 -13.80 -33.34
C ILE A 35 -20.81 -14.15 -31.89
N GLU A 36 -21.42 -15.18 -31.33
CA GLU A 36 -21.17 -15.62 -29.95
C GLU A 36 -19.70 -16.00 -29.71
N LYS A 37 -19.08 -16.71 -30.66
CA LYS A 37 -17.64 -17.02 -30.59
C LYS A 37 -16.76 -15.78 -30.69
N LEU A 38 -17.13 -14.80 -31.51
CA LEU A 38 -16.36 -13.56 -31.63
C LEU A 38 -16.48 -12.73 -30.35
N GLU A 39 -17.66 -12.67 -29.73
CA GLU A 39 -17.87 -11.99 -28.46
C GLU A 39 -17.06 -12.65 -27.33
N SER A 40 -17.06 -13.98 -27.24
CA SER A 40 -16.29 -14.69 -26.21
C SER A 40 -14.78 -14.49 -26.38
N ILE A 41 -14.26 -14.59 -27.61
CA ILE A 41 -12.85 -14.32 -27.91
C ILE A 41 -12.48 -12.87 -27.58
N ASN A 42 -13.35 -11.91 -27.90
CA ASN A 42 -13.09 -10.51 -27.62
C ASN A 42 -13.03 -10.23 -26.11
N GLY A 43 -13.96 -10.81 -25.33
CA GLY A 43 -13.94 -10.72 -23.87
C GLY A 43 -12.69 -11.35 -23.24
N GLU A 44 -12.27 -12.52 -23.74
CA GLU A 44 -11.00 -13.13 -23.32
C GLU A 44 -9.79 -12.22 -23.64
N LEU A 45 -9.76 -11.61 -24.82
CA LEU A 45 -8.70 -10.68 -25.21
C LEU A 45 -8.66 -9.45 -24.31
N GLU A 46 -9.81 -8.83 -24.02
CA GLU A 46 -9.90 -7.66 -23.13
C GLU A 46 -9.36 -7.99 -21.74
N SER A 47 -9.77 -9.11 -21.16
CA SER A 47 -9.27 -9.54 -19.85
C SER A 47 -7.76 -9.79 -19.85
N LYS A 48 -7.21 -10.35 -20.94
CA LYS A 48 -5.77 -10.60 -21.09
C LYS A 48 -4.98 -9.31 -21.25
N ILE A 49 -5.52 -8.33 -21.97
CA ILE A 49 -4.93 -7.00 -22.10
C ILE A 49 -4.88 -6.30 -20.74
N GLU A 50 -5.98 -6.31 -20.00
CA GLU A 50 -6.05 -5.71 -18.65
C GLU A 50 -5.03 -6.36 -17.70
N TRP A 51 -4.92 -7.70 -17.74
CA TRP A 51 -3.95 -8.43 -16.95
C TRP A 51 -2.51 -8.07 -17.33
N MET A 52 -2.18 -8.02 -18.62
CA MET A 52 -0.86 -7.62 -19.10
C MET A 52 -0.50 -6.18 -18.73
N ASP A 53 -1.45 -5.24 -18.80
CA ASP A 53 -1.21 -3.86 -18.40
C ASP A 53 -0.92 -3.75 -16.91
N LYS A 54 -1.65 -4.50 -16.08
CA LYS A 54 -1.39 -4.58 -14.64
C LYS A 54 0.00 -5.15 -14.34
N GLU A 55 0.42 -6.18 -15.05
CA GLU A 55 1.77 -6.73 -14.94
C GLU A 55 2.85 -5.75 -15.40
N ARG A 56 2.65 -5.08 -16.54
CA ARG A 56 3.58 -4.06 -17.04
C ARG A 56 3.78 -2.95 -16.02
N ILE A 57 2.70 -2.43 -15.44
CA ILE A 57 2.76 -1.40 -14.40
C ILE A 57 3.52 -1.89 -13.17
N LYS A 58 3.34 -3.15 -12.77
CA LYS A 58 4.06 -3.75 -11.65
C LYS A 58 5.56 -3.84 -11.96
N ALA A 59 5.92 -4.32 -13.14
CA ALA A 59 7.30 -4.46 -13.58
C ALA A 59 8.03 -3.11 -13.69
N THR A 60 7.39 -2.07 -14.21
CA THR A 60 7.97 -0.71 -14.24
C THR A 60 8.20 -0.17 -12.83
N LYS A 61 7.24 -0.36 -11.92
CA LYS A 61 7.41 0.04 -10.51
C LYS A 61 8.58 -0.68 -9.83
N GLU A 62 8.72 -1.99 -10.05
CA GLU A 62 9.85 -2.76 -9.51
C GLU A 62 11.19 -2.30 -10.09
N ARG A 63 11.25 -2.07 -11.41
CA ARG A 63 12.45 -1.55 -12.08
C ARG A 63 12.86 -0.19 -11.53
N ASP A 64 11.92 0.74 -11.37
CA ASP A 64 12.20 2.08 -10.85
C ASP A 64 12.69 2.03 -9.39
N ASN A 65 12.10 1.15 -8.58
CA ASN A 65 12.56 0.91 -7.21
C ASN A 65 13.99 0.35 -7.18
N LEU A 66 14.31 -0.61 -8.06
CA LEU A 66 15.67 -1.14 -8.17
C LEU A 66 16.66 -0.09 -8.65
N LEU A 67 16.31 0.71 -9.66
CA LEU A 67 17.16 1.79 -10.16
C LEU A 67 17.43 2.85 -9.08
N ARG A 68 16.43 3.21 -8.26
CA ARG A 68 16.64 4.10 -7.11
C ARG A 68 17.51 3.47 -6.04
N LYS A 69 17.33 2.17 -5.76
CA LYS A 69 18.18 1.42 -4.81
C LYS A 69 19.64 1.35 -5.27
N VAL A 70 19.89 1.21 -6.57
CA VAL A 70 21.22 1.23 -7.17
C VAL A 70 21.83 2.64 -7.16
N ARG A 71 21.02 3.67 -7.46
CA ARG A 71 21.44 5.08 -7.41
C ARG A 71 21.77 5.54 -5.99
N HIS A 72 21.07 5.02 -4.98
CA HIS A 72 21.41 5.15 -3.56
C HIS A 72 22.44 4.08 -3.14
N SER A 73 23.62 4.11 -3.77
CA SER A 73 24.81 3.42 -3.27
C SER A 73 25.04 3.74 -1.78
N LYS A 74 25.09 2.66 -0.98
CA LYS A 74 24.93 2.57 0.49
C LYS A 74 25.74 3.55 1.34
N GLU A 75 26.84 4.10 0.84
CA GLU A 75 27.79 4.85 1.69
C GLU A 75 27.47 6.36 1.77
N LYS A 76 27.00 6.95 0.67
CA LYS A 76 26.69 8.40 0.61
C LYS A 76 25.35 8.74 1.28
N SER A 77 24.40 7.80 1.27
CA SER A 77 23.11 7.95 1.95
C SER A 77 23.25 7.91 3.47
N TRP A 78 24.13 7.07 4.02
CA TRP A 78 24.32 6.93 5.47
C TRP A 78 24.95 8.18 6.12
N LYS A 79 25.97 8.77 5.49
CA LYS A 79 26.56 10.05 5.95
C LYS A 79 25.55 11.20 5.92
N SER A 80 24.64 11.20 4.95
CA SER A 80 23.60 12.23 4.83
C SER A 80 22.47 12.02 5.84
N ALA A 81 22.09 10.76 6.10
CA ALA A 81 21.13 10.41 7.14
C ALA A 81 21.64 10.79 8.54
N LEU A 82 22.93 10.57 8.83
CA LEU A 82 23.56 11.05 10.07
C LEU A 82 23.49 12.56 10.23
N LYS A 83 23.71 13.33 9.15
CA LYS A 83 23.51 14.79 9.18
C LYS A 83 22.06 15.15 9.47
N MET A 84 21.09 14.47 8.85
CA MET A 84 19.66 14.69 9.13
C MET A 84 19.29 14.37 10.58
N ILE A 85 19.82 13.28 11.14
CA ILE A 85 19.63 12.93 12.56
C ILE A 85 20.23 14.01 13.47
N GLY A 86 21.42 14.51 13.14
CA GLY A 86 22.04 15.62 13.87
C GLY A 86 21.20 16.89 13.83
N ILE A 87 20.67 17.26 12.67
CA ILE A 87 19.76 18.41 12.50
C ILE A 87 18.48 18.21 13.33
N LEU A 88 17.90 17.00 13.29
CA LEU A 88 16.72 16.66 14.08
C LEU A 88 16.98 16.84 15.58
N GLY A 89 18.10 16.32 16.08
CA GLY A 89 18.47 16.46 17.49
C GLY A 89 18.64 17.92 17.92
N VAL A 90 19.21 18.77 17.06
CA VAL A 90 19.32 20.22 17.33
C VAL A 90 17.93 20.88 17.33
N LEU A 91 17.05 20.49 16.41
CA LEU A 91 15.67 20.98 16.37
C LEU A 91 14.93 20.65 17.67
N ASP A 92 15.05 19.41 18.14
CA ASP A 92 14.37 18.92 19.33
C ASP A 92 14.92 19.49 20.64
N LEU A 93 16.24 19.62 20.76
CA LEU A 93 16.87 20.07 22.02
C LEU A 93 17.02 21.59 22.14
N VAL A 94 17.06 22.32 21.03
CA VAL A 94 17.34 23.76 21.04
C VAL A 94 16.14 24.54 20.54
N VAL A 95 15.61 24.20 19.36
CA VAL A 95 14.58 25.00 18.70
C VAL A 95 13.23 24.87 19.39
N ILE A 96 12.78 23.65 19.70
CA ILE A 96 11.49 23.42 20.37
C ILE A 96 11.45 24.08 21.77
N PRO A 97 12.45 23.88 22.66
CA PRO A 97 12.45 24.56 23.96
C PRO A 97 12.55 26.07 23.84
N ALA A 98 13.30 26.60 22.87
CA ALA A 98 13.40 28.03 22.63
C ALA A 98 12.06 28.65 22.20
N ILE A 99 11.32 27.99 21.30
CA ILE A 99 9.99 28.45 20.85
C ILE A 99 9.00 28.44 22.01
N ILE A 100 9.01 27.40 22.84
CA ILE A 100 8.08 27.26 23.97
C ILE A 100 8.37 28.31 25.05
N ASN A 101 9.64 28.58 25.34
CA ASN A 101 10.04 29.68 26.23
C ASN A 101 9.67 31.05 25.66
N LEU A 102 9.88 31.27 24.36
CA LEU A 102 9.57 32.55 23.70
C LEU A 102 8.06 32.85 23.67
N LEU A 103 7.24 31.83 23.43
CA LEU A 103 5.78 31.94 23.36
C LEU A 103 5.07 31.75 24.71
N ALA A 104 5.84 31.54 25.80
CA ALA A 104 5.32 31.24 27.14
C ALA A 104 4.27 30.11 27.16
N ILE A 105 4.46 29.09 26.32
CA ILE A 105 3.55 27.94 26.24
C ILE A 105 3.77 27.05 27.47
N PRO A 106 2.73 26.42 28.04
CA PRO A 106 2.89 25.49 29.14
C PRO A 106 3.89 24.38 28.82
N LEU A 107 4.80 24.09 29.76
CA LEU A 107 5.91 23.14 29.60
C LEU A 107 5.46 21.73 29.17
N GLN A 108 4.20 21.38 29.43
CA GLN A 108 3.57 20.12 29.06
C GLN A 108 3.55 19.89 27.53
N TRP A 109 3.49 20.97 26.74
CA TRP A 109 3.47 20.89 25.27
C TRP A 109 4.82 20.52 24.66
N ILE A 110 5.91 20.57 25.43
CA ILE A 110 7.22 20.03 25.02
C ILE A 110 7.08 18.55 24.64
N PHE A 111 6.30 17.79 25.41
CA PHE A 111 6.17 16.35 25.18
C PHE A 111 5.47 16.05 23.86
N VAL A 112 4.37 16.75 23.57
CA VAL A 112 3.59 16.58 22.33
C VAL A 112 4.39 17.03 21.12
N SER A 113 5.07 18.17 21.22
CA SER A 113 5.87 18.73 20.12
C SER A 113 7.10 17.86 19.81
N LEU A 114 7.85 17.41 20.82
CA LEU A 114 8.96 16.48 20.64
C LEU A 114 8.50 15.19 19.96
N GLY A 115 7.40 14.59 20.43
CA GLY A 115 6.87 13.35 19.85
C GLY A 115 6.45 13.50 18.38
N LEU A 116 5.79 14.61 18.04
CA LEU A 116 5.33 14.87 16.68
C LEU A 116 6.50 15.16 15.72
N VAL A 117 7.45 16.00 16.15
CA VAL A 117 8.60 16.40 15.33
C VAL A 117 9.57 15.23 15.12
N THR A 118 9.88 14.48 16.17
CA THR A 118 10.68 13.24 16.03
C THR A 118 10.01 12.23 15.12
N PHE A 119 8.69 12.03 15.22
CA PHE A 119 7.96 11.11 14.35
C PHE A 119 8.07 11.51 12.87
N LEU A 120 7.72 12.75 12.53
CA LEU A 120 7.77 13.23 11.15
C LEU A 120 9.21 13.24 10.61
N GLY A 121 10.18 13.62 11.44
CA GLY A 121 11.57 13.65 11.03
C GLY A 121 12.17 12.26 10.83
N VAL A 122 11.90 11.31 11.72
CA VAL A 122 12.30 9.90 11.55
C VAL A 122 11.62 9.30 10.31
N MET A 123 10.35 9.63 10.04
CA MET A 123 9.65 9.20 8.82
C MET A 123 10.36 9.69 7.55
N LEU A 124 10.80 10.95 7.51
CA LEU A 124 11.57 11.50 6.40
C LEU A 124 12.95 10.84 6.25
N ILE A 125 13.64 10.59 7.36
CA ILE A 125 14.95 9.92 7.35
C ILE A 125 14.82 8.48 6.84
N VAL A 126 13.82 7.72 7.31
CA VAL A 126 13.59 6.34 6.88
C VAL A 126 13.22 6.29 5.39
N ASN A 127 12.39 7.22 4.91
CA ASN A 127 12.08 7.33 3.48
C ASN A 127 13.35 7.59 2.65
N TYR A 128 14.14 8.58 3.07
CA TYR A 128 15.38 8.95 2.40
C TYR A 128 16.38 7.79 2.36
N MET A 129 16.49 7.02 3.45
CA MET A 129 17.39 5.86 3.52
C MET A 129 16.90 4.66 2.70
N SER A 130 15.59 4.45 2.61
CA SER A 130 15.03 3.31 1.87
C SER A 130 15.00 3.55 0.36
N GLY A 131 14.97 4.81 -0.10
CA GLY A 131 15.03 5.17 -1.53
C GLY A 131 13.82 4.68 -2.34
N THR A 132 12.78 4.22 -1.66
CA THR A 132 11.56 3.59 -2.16
C THR A 132 10.41 4.57 -1.96
N SER A 133 9.67 4.85 -3.03
CA SER A 133 8.46 5.67 -2.96
C SER A 133 7.42 5.05 -3.88
N PRO A 134 6.16 4.85 -3.43
CA PRO A 134 5.59 5.27 -2.14
C PRO A 134 6.07 4.44 -0.94
N PHE A 135 5.85 4.95 0.28
CA PHE A 135 6.23 4.30 1.53
C PHE A 135 5.76 2.84 1.58
N ASN A 136 6.67 1.92 1.88
CA ASN A 136 6.27 0.54 2.15
C ASN A 136 5.70 0.44 3.58
N THR A 137 4.70 -0.42 3.80
CA THR A 137 4.09 -0.67 5.12
C THR A 137 5.14 -1.00 6.18
N GLY A 138 6.21 -1.71 5.79
CA GLY A 138 7.33 -2.04 6.67
C GLY A 138 8.22 -0.84 7.04
N GLU A 139 8.33 0.17 6.19
CA GLU A 139 9.10 1.40 6.45
C GLU A 139 8.36 2.32 7.39
N ILE A 140 7.05 2.49 7.20
CA ILE A 140 6.17 3.23 8.12
C ILE A 140 6.22 2.59 9.51
N ARG A 141 6.12 1.26 9.58
CA ARG A 141 6.22 0.51 10.84
C ARG A 141 7.54 0.78 11.56
N LYS A 142 8.66 0.72 10.83
CA LYS A 142 9.99 1.04 11.39
C LYS A 142 10.08 2.48 11.89
N ALA A 143 9.58 3.44 11.11
CA ALA A 143 9.61 4.84 11.47
C ALA A 143 8.82 5.11 12.77
N ILE A 144 7.61 4.56 12.89
CA ILE A 144 6.77 4.63 14.10
C ILE A 144 7.51 4.05 15.30
N THR A 145 8.07 2.84 15.17
CA THR A 145 8.74 2.16 16.29
C THR A 145 10.00 2.91 16.71
N VAL A 146 10.82 3.36 15.75
CA VAL A 146 12.06 4.10 16.05
C VAL A 146 11.74 5.43 16.71
N SER A 147 10.81 6.22 16.18
CA SER A 147 10.46 7.52 16.78
C SER A 147 9.94 7.38 18.21
N LEU A 148 9.06 6.41 18.45
CA LEU A 148 8.49 6.16 19.77
C LEU A 148 9.55 5.70 20.78
N ILE A 149 10.45 4.80 20.38
CA ILE A 149 11.58 4.37 21.23
C ILE A 149 12.53 5.54 21.49
N THR A 150 12.84 6.37 20.49
CA THR A 150 13.71 7.53 20.65
C THR A 150 13.13 8.53 21.64
N VAL A 151 11.84 8.86 21.53
CA VAL A 151 11.15 9.76 22.47
C VAL A 151 11.16 9.16 23.87
N TYR A 152 10.89 7.86 24.00
CA TYR A 152 10.94 7.15 25.27
C TYR A 152 12.33 7.22 25.92
N LEU A 153 13.39 6.90 25.17
CA LEU A 153 14.76 6.95 25.67
C LEU A 153 15.25 8.38 25.96
N ALA A 154 14.74 9.38 25.25
CA ALA A 154 15.04 10.78 25.55
C ALA A 154 14.36 11.24 26.85
N PHE A 155 13.14 10.76 27.11
CA PHE A 155 12.31 11.26 28.20
C PHE A 155 12.53 10.52 29.53
N VAL A 156 12.77 9.21 29.50
CA VAL A 156 12.97 8.40 30.70
C VAL A 156 14.11 8.95 31.59
N PRO A 157 15.30 9.30 31.06
CA PRO A 157 16.36 9.89 31.88
C PRO A 157 15.99 11.25 32.46
N LEU A 158 15.34 12.13 31.69
CA LEU A 158 14.92 13.46 32.15
C LEU A 158 13.98 13.36 33.36
N MET A 159 13.11 12.35 33.34
CA MET A 159 12.14 12.07 34.41
C MET A 159 12.79 11.36 35.60
N ALA A 160 13.64 10.36 35.34
CA ALA A 160 14.31 9.57 36.38
C ALA A 160 15.30 10.39 37.20
N PHE A 161 15.99 11.36 36.58
CA PHE A 161 16.90 12.27 37.27
C PHE A 161 16.20 13.53 37.83
N GLY A 162 14.88 13.65 37.67
CA GLY A 162 14.11 14.76 38.24
C GLY A 162 14.44 16.13 37.66
N LEU A 163 15.01 16.20 36.45
CA LEU A 163 15.43 17.44 35.80
C LEU A 163 14.25 18.31 35.35
N VAL A 164 13.03 17.74 35.27
CA VAL A 164 11.81 18.42 34.84
C VAL A 164 10.71 18.21 35.87
N ILE A 165 10.27 19.31 36.50
CA ILE A 165 9.15 19.31 37.46
C ILE A 165 7.91 19.84 36.74
N PHE A 166 6.88 19.01 36.60
CA PHE A 166 5.62 19.44 35.98
C PHE A 166 4.81 20.29 36.96
N PRO A 167 4.40 21.51 36.58
CA PRO A 167 3.49 22.30 37.39
C PRO A 167 2.10 21.67 37.28
N GLY A 168 1.63 21.02 38.35
CA GLY A 168 0.30 20.42 38.37
C GLY A 168 0.05 19.24 39.32
N GLY A 169 1.03 18.78 40.11
CA GLY A 169 0.80 17.77 41.15
C GLY A 169 0.53 16.33 40.66
N ASN A 170 0.23 16.14 39.38
CA ASN A 170 0.24 14.83 38.75
C ASN A 170 1.69 14.33 38.67
N SER A 171 1.97 13.21 39.32
CA SER A 171 3.30 12.63 39.31
C SER A 171 3.72 12.35 37.87
N ALA A 172 4.88 12.88 37.49
CA ALA A 172 5.57 12.55 36.24
C ALA A 172 5.55 11.03 35.98
N GLN A 173 5.59 10.24 37.06
CA GLN A 173 5.45 8.80 37.11
C GLN A 173 4.22 8.23 36.38
N THR A 174 3.04 8.86 36.47
CA THR A 174 1.83 8.38 35.76
C THR A 174 1.97 8.54 34.25
N ILE A 175 2.57 9.65 33.79
CA ILE A 175 2.86 9.89 32.38
C ILE A 175 3.87 8.85 31.87
N VAL A 176 4.96 8.59 32.62
CA VAL A 176 5.92 7.53 32.27
C VAL A 176 5.21 6.20 32.16
N THR A 177 4.40 5.83 33.16
CA THR A 177 3.78 4.50 33.22
C THR A 177 2.87 4.28 32.02
N ASN A 178 1.99 5.24 31.71
CA ASN A 178 1.11 5.17 30.55
C ASN A 178 1.91 5.12 29.24
N PHE A 179 3.00 5.89 29.15
CA PHE A 179 3.84 5.89 27.97
C PHE A 179 4.63 4.58 27.82
N THR A 180 5.16 4.00 28.90
CA THR A 180 5.80 2.67 28.91
C THR A 180 4.84 1.58 28.46
N TRP A 181 3.59 1.61 28.91
CA TRP A 181 2.56 0.67 28.45
C TRP A 181 2.27 0.84 26.96
N LEU A 182 2.19 2.07 26.46
CA LEU A 182 2.01 2.37 25.05
C LEU A 182 3.18 1.85 24.21
N ILE A 183 4.42 2.07 24.65
CA ILE A 183 5.63 1.54 24.00
C ILE A 183 5.61 0.01 24.00
N GLY A 184 5.29 -0.61 25.13
CA GLY A 184 5.15 -2.07 25.24
C GLY A 184 4.14 -2.63 24.25
N ALA A 185 2.96 -1.99 24.14
CA ALA A 185 1.94 -2.37 23.16
C ALA A 185 2.44 -2.24 21.71
N VAL A 186 3.12 -1.14 21.38
CA VAL A 186 3.66 -0.92 20.03
C VAL A 186 4.75 -1.93 19.68
N ILE A 187 5.63 -2.28 20.62
CA ILE A 187 6.67 -3.30 20.42
C ILE A 187 6.01 -4.68 20.20
N VAL A 188 5.03 -5.05 21.02
CA VAL A 188 4.31 -6.31 20.86
C VAL A 188 3.61 -6.36 19.50
N LEU A 189 2.91 -5.30 19.10
CA LEU A 189 2.27 -5.19 17.79
C LEU A 189 3.30 -5.24 16.65
N TYR A 190 4.47 -4.64 16.81
CA TYR A 190 5.55 -4.69 15.83
C TYR A 190 5.99 -6.13 15.54
N PHE A 191 6.13 -6.95 16.58
CA PHE A 191 6.52 -8.35 16.43
C PHE A 191 5.35 -9.25 16.03
N ALA A 192 4.14 -9.02 16.56
CA ALA A 192 2.96 -9.86 16.30
C ALA A 192 2.41 -9.74 14.87
N THR A 193 2.58 -8.58 14.24
CA THR A 193 2.07 -8.33 12.88
C THR A 193 2.76 -9.17 11.79
N ARG A 194 4.03 -9.57 11.98
CA ARG A 194 4.74 -10.41 11.00
C ARG A 194 4.19 -11.85 10.92
N PRO A 195 4.08 -12.59 12.02
CA PRO A 195 3.46 -13.92 12.03
C PRO A 195 2.01 -13.89 11.52
N LEU A 196 1.24 -12.84 11.86
CA LEU A 196 -0.14 -12.70 11.42
C LEU A 196 -0.27 -12.50 9.91
N GLU A 197 0.58 -11.67 9.30
CA GLU A 197 0.60 -11.50 7.84
C GLU A 197 0.92 -12.81 7.11
N GLU A 198 1.84 -13.60 7.65
CA GLU A 198 2.27 -14.89 7.08
C GLU A 198 1.20 -15.97 7.25
N TYR A 199 0.50 -15.97 8.39
CA TYR A 199 -0.65 -16.83 8.64
C TYR A 199 -1.84 -16.52 7.71
N ILE A 200 -2.13 -15.23 7.47
CA ILE A 200 -3.22 -14.82 6.57
C ILE A 200 -2.90 -15.20 5.12
N LYS A 201 -1.65 -15.03 4.67
CA LYS A 201 -1.23 -15.44 3.32
C LYS A 201 -1.36 -16.94 3.09
N THR A 202 -0.94 -17.75 4.06
CA THR A 202 -1.02 -19.22 3.95
C THR A 202 -2.46 -19.76 3.97
N ILE A 203 -3.41 -19.03 4.54
CA ILE A 203 -4.85 -19.35 4.43
C ILE A 203 -5.42 -18.91 3.08
N GLY A 204 -5.00 -17.75 2.56
CA GLY A 204 -5.44 -17.24 1.27
C GLY A 204 -4.97 -18.07 0.07
N GLU A 205 -3.77 -18.66 0.13
CA GLU A 205 -3.25 -19.54 -0.92
C GLU A 205 -3.86 -20.95 -0.91
N LYS A 206 -4.56 -21.34 0.16
CA LYS A 206 -5.24 -22.64 0.29
C LYS A 206 -6.71 -22.61 -0.16
N LYS A 207 -7.19 -21.48 -0.69
CA LYS A 207 -8.55 -21.30 -1.19
C LYS A 207 -8.54 -21.08 -2.69
#